data_AF-A0A8J7CI09-F1
#
_entry.id   AF-A0A8J7CI09-F1
#
_cell.length_a   1.000
_cell.length_b   1.000
_cell.length_c   1.000
_cell.angle_alpha   90.00
_cell.angle_beta   90.00
_cell.angle_gamma   90.00
#
_symmetry.space_group_name_H-M   'P 1'
#
loop_
_entity.id
_entity.type
_entity.pdbx_description
1 polymer ?
#
loop_
_entity_poly.entity_id
_entity_poly.type
_entity_poly.pdbx_seq_one_letter_code
_entity_poly.pdbx_strand_id
1 'polypeptide(L)'
;MAEFTDEASIEAWLKDQPHQVAIHLAARSALRALPGLGFVKPDVLPECVLPVLRATLTSATAAACSRAIGEDIKRAAHSSALGANNAARFLAAAATGGGPSEVSGISAALAGAAAADVPLSGEVHSAAVAASLSGSEAALSAEMTPAMVADLRRHGGGASSLWPDRAEPTDRLQGRIRLFEFFATDDAIWGFWKRWYLAVLAGDWTDWDLCRQVALIPDEVWQEGPAAVAEAIQRLIGDRTPLNGEAARRQAEILRNERQSASLCAEGLARYLDGVIQATKRIRNDGLPEPFEPIEALAIRLFKLSQDVLSEGPESDPALAKLLQGSAADVAGLVRKLREAEAELARLRTELDKARDDIALKNRLLEAGFKNPKIDWLRDFVLPASAAAAGTVAPIYLPQLFGAIGSGASYLLGPDIKELVAALSQCYADFVRPEVVPDLPLPATVPAAVEA
;
A
#
# COMPACT_ATOMS: atom_id res chain seq x y z
N MET A 1 -25.10 -22.76 9.76
CA MET A 1 -23.71 -22.51 10.19
C MET A 1 -23.18 -23.87 10.62
N ALA A 2 -22.01 -24.30 10.16
CA ALA A 2 -21.41 -25.52 10.69
C ALA A 2 -20.75 -25.13 12.02
N GLU A 3 -21.20 -25.70 13.13
CA GLU A 3 -20.49 -25.57 14.41
C GLU A 3 -19.52 -26.74 14.51
N PHE A 4 -18.22 -26.43 14.53
CA PHE A 4 -17.17 -27.41 14.74
C PHE A 4 -16.85 -27.46 16.24
N THR A 5 -16.95 -28.66 16.81
CA THR A 5 -16.71 -28.89 18.25
C THR A 5 -15.38 -29.57 18.51
N ASP A 6 -14.81 -30.21 17.49
CA ASP A 6 -13.53 -30.91 17.56
C ASP A 6 -12.85 -31.03 16.19
N GLU A 7 -11.60 -31.47 16.21
CA GLU A 7 -10.76 -31.76 15.05
C GLU A 7 -11.44 -32.66 14.02
N ALA A 8 -12.03 -33.76 14.49
CA ALA A 8 -12.63 -34.78 13.65
C ALA A 8 -13.85 -34.25 12.88
N SER A 9 -14.61 -33.33 13.49
CA SER A 9 -15.77 -32.70 12.86
C SER A 9 -15.39 -31.78 11.70
N ILE A 10 -14.27 -31.05 11.82
CA ILE A 10 -13.74 -30.20 10.75
C ILE A 10 -13.22 -31.08 9.61
N GLU A 11 -12.43 -32.11 9.93
CA GLU A 11 -11.87 -33.01 8.92
C GLU A 11 -12.97 -33.76 8.16
N ALA A 12 -13.98 -34.26 8.86
CA ALA A 12 -15.12 -34.91 8.25
C ALA A 12 -15.89 -33.97 7.31
N TRP A 13 -16.11 -32.73 7.71
CA TRP A 13 -16.79 -31.74 6.88
C TRP A 13 -15.98 -31.36 5.64
N LEU A 14 -14.67 -31.16 5.81
CA LEU A 14 -13.77 -30.76 4.73
C LEU A 14 -13.61 -31.82 3.64
N LYS A 15 -13.72 -33.12 3.97
CA LYS A 15 -13.68 -34.23 2.99
C LYS A 15 -14.70 -34.08 1.87
N ASP A 16 -15.85 -33.47 2.15
CA ASP A 16 -16.92 -33.22 1.19
C ASP A 16 -16.87 -31.83 0.55
N GLN A 17 -15.86 -31.02 0.84
CA GLN A 17 -15.71 -29.67 0.28
C GLN A 17 -14.72 -29.61 -0.89
N PRO A 18 -14.90 -28.65 -1.82
CA PRO A 18 -13.86 -28.31 -2.78
C PRO A 18 -12.57 -27.88 -2.09
N HIS A 19 -11.41 -28.24 -2.65
CA HIS A 19 -10.08 -27.87 -2.13
C HIS A 19 -9.94 -26.37 -1.83
N GLN A 20 -10.55 -25.51 -2.65
CA GLN A 20 -10.55 -24.07 -2.44
C GLN A 20 -11.15 -23.65 -1.09
N VAL A 21 -12.18 -24.36 -0.61
CA VAL A 21 -12.80 -24.09 0.69
C VAL A 21 -11.79 -24.32 1.82
N ALA A 22 -10.99 -25.38 1.74
CA ALA A 22 -9.95 -25.67 2.73
C ALA A 22 -8.86 -24.57 2.74
N ILE A 23 -8.42 -24.11 1.57
CA ILE A 23 -7.43 -23.02 1.47
C ILE A 23 -7.99 -21.72 2.07
N HIS A 24 -9.22 -21.34 1.74
CA HIS A 24 -9.84 -20.14 2.33
C HIS A 24 -10.03 -20.24 3.83
N LEU A 25 -10.42 -21.42 4.33
CA LEU A 25 -10.56 -21.68 5.75
C LEU A 25 -9.22 -21.46 6.45
N ALA A 26 -8.17 -22.12 5.96
CA ALA A 26 -6.83 -22.03 6.52
C ALA A 26 -6.28 -20.58 6.48
N ALA A 27 -6.46 -19.87 5.36
CA ALA A 27 -6.04 -18.48 5.22
C ALA A 27 -6.76 -17.54 6.20
N ARG A 28 -8.08 -17.70 6.38
CA ARG A 28 -8.85 -16.89 7.34
C ARG A 28 -8.47 -17.21 8.77
N SER A 29 -8.21 -18.47 9.09
CA SER A 29 -7.73 -18.89 10.41
C SER A 29 -6.37 -18.29 10.72
N ALA A 30 -5.43 -18.32 9.77
CA ALA A 30 -4.13 -17.65 9.88
C ALA A 30 -4.28 -16.14 10.12
N LEU A 31 -5.11 -15.45 9.32
CA LEU A 31 -5.37 -14.01 9.48
C LEU A 31 -5.96 -13.67 10.85
N ARG A 32 -6.89 -14.48 11.37
CA ARG A 32 -7.49 -14.28 12.71
C ARG A 32 -6.52 -14.55 13.85
N ALA A 33 -5.55 -15.42 13.60
CA ALA A 33 -4.54 -15.78 14.59
C ALA A 33 -3.36 -14.81 14.62
N LEU A 34 -3.15 -14.03 13.55
CA LEU A 34 -2.04 -13.06 13.40
C LEU A 34 -1.89 -12.08 14.58
N PRO A 35 -2.95 -11.53 15.20
CA PRO A 35 -2.83 -10.72 16.40
C PRO A 35 -2.13 -11.40 17.59
N GLY A 36 -2.06 -12.74 17.60
CA GLY A 36 -1.32 -13.52 18.59
C GLY A 36 0.16 -13.14 18.67
N LEU A 37 0.75 -12.65 17.58
CA LEU A 37 2.13 -12.15 17.56
C LEU A 37 2.36 -10.99 18.53
N GLY A 38 1.33 -10.19 18.84
CA GLY A 38 1.45 -9.10 19.81
C GLY A 38 1.66 -9.57 21.26
N PHE A 39 1.56 -10.87 21.53
CA PHE A 39 1.89 -11.47 22.83
C PHE A 39 3.29 -12.08 22.88
N VAL A 40 3.97 -12.21 21.73
CA VAL A 40 5.36 -12.66 21.68
C VAL A 40 6.26 -11.64 22.37
N LYS A 41 7.27 -12.11 23.10
CA LYS A 41 8.22 -11.23 23.78
C LYS A 41 8.92 -10.29 22.79
N PRO A 42 9.13 -9.01 23.12
CA PRO A 42 9.70 -8.04 22.19
C PRO A 42 11.10 -8.39 21.63
N ASP A 43 11.91 -9.13 22.38
CA ASP A 43 13.24 -9.61 21.98
C ASP A 43 13.20 -10.76 20.96
N VAL A 44 12.06 -11.46 20.88
CA VAL A 44 11.85 -12.62 20.00
C VAL A 44 11.01 -12.26 18.77
N LEU A 45 10.11 -11.28 18.90
CA LEU A 45 9.18 -10.87 17.86
C LEU A 45 9.85 -10.55 16.50
N PRO A 46 10.98 -9.82 16.43
CA PRO A 46 11.64 -9.52 15.15
C PRO A 46 12.02 -10.76 14.33
N GLU A 47 12.38 -11.86 15.00
CA GLU A 47 12.83 -13.11 14.36
C GLU A 47 11.67 -13.93 13.75
N CYS A 48 10.45 -13.77 14.27
CA CYS A 48 9.31 -14.59 13.86
C CYS A 48 8.24 -13.83 13.07
N VAL A 49 8.15 -12.50 13.22
CA VAL A 49 7.08 -11.70 12.62
C VAL A 49 7.10 -11.74 11.09
N LEU A 50 8.26 -11.58 10.47
CA LEU A 50 8.37 -11.55 9.01
C LEU A 50 8.05 -12.91 8.36
N PRO A 51 8.59 -14.05 8.82
CA PRO A 51 8.19 -15.37 8.33
C PRO A 51 6.68 -15.65 8.47
N VAL A 52 6.08 -15.27 9.60
CA VAL A 52 4.64 -15.48 9.86
C VAL A 52 3.78 -14.59 8.95
N LEU A 53 4.19 -13.33 8.74
CA LEU A 53 3.52 -12.43 7.80
C LEU A 53 3.59 -12.95 6.37
N ARG A 54 4.76 -13.45 5.94
CA ARG A 54 4.93 -14.08 4.62
C ARG A 54 3.99 -15.27 4.44
N ALA A 55 3.98 -16.21 5.40
CA ALA A 55 3.12 -17.39 5.34
C ALA A 55 1.62 -17.02 5.30
N THR A 56 1.21 -16.07 6.13
CA THR A 56 -0.18 -15.59 6.19
C THR A 56 -0.59 -14.91 4.88
N LEU A 57 0.26 -14.04 4.33
CA LEU A 57 0.00 -13.34 3.07
C LEU A 57 -0.04 -14.31 1.89
N THR A 58 0.89 -15.27 1.81
CA THR A 58 0.90 -16.29 0.75
C THR A 58 -0.36 -17.16 0.82
N SER A 59 -0.77 -17.58 2.02
CA SER A 59 -2.02 -18.34 2.21
C SER A 59 -3.26 -17.54 1.79
N ALA A 60 -3.36 -16.27 2.21
CA ALA A 60 -4.44 -15.38 1.82
C ALA A 60 -4.47 -15.11 0.30
N THR A 61 -3.30 -15.00 -0.32
CA THR A 61 -3.16 -14.84 -1.77
C THR A 61 -3.61 -16.10 -2.51
N ALA A 62 -3.18 -17.28 -2.07
CA ALA A 62 -3.61 -18.55 -2.67
C ALA A 62 -5.13 -18.74 -2.58
N ALA A 63 -5.73 -18.29 -1.47
CA ALA A 63 -7.17 -18.24 -1.32
C ALA A 63 -7.82 -17.29 -2.35
N ALA A 64 -7.37 -16.03 -2.44
CA ALA A 64 -7.97 -15.04 -3.33
C ALA A 64 -7.74 -15.32 -4.84
N CYS A 65 -6.60 -15.91 -5.23
CA CYS A 65 -6.19 -16.11 -6.61
C CYS A 65 -6.59 -17.48 -7.20
N SER A 66 -7.78 -17.96 -6.86
CA SER A 66 -8.26 -19.34 -7.12
C SER A 66 -8.29 -19.81 -8.59
N ARG A 67 -8.15 -18.92 -9.59
CA ARG A 67 -8.31 -19.29 -11.02
C ARG A 67 -7.13 -20.05 -11.64
N ALA A 68 -6.00 -20.15 -10.96
CA ALA A 68 -4.96 -21.17 -11.15
C ALA A 68 -3.84 -20.80 -10.18
N ILE A 69 -3.74 -21.53 -9.07
CA ILE A 69 -2.56 -21.42 -8.21
C ILE A 69 -1.38 -21.92 -9.05
N GLY A 70 -0.61 -20.98 -9.60
CA GLY A 70 0.57 -21.29 -10.39
C GLY A 70 1.61 -22.04 -9.55
N GLU A 71 2.47 -22.79 -10.22
CA GLU A 71 3.61 -23.48 -9.57
C GLU A 71 4.55 -22.51 -8.85
N ASP A 72 4.51 -21.22 -9.20
CA ASP A 72 5.21 -20.16 -8.51
C ASP A 72 4.64 -19.90 -7.10
N ILE A 73 3.32 -19.82 -6.95
CA ILE A 73 2.68 -19.62 -5.64
C ILE A 73 2.80 -20.86 -4.76
N LYS A 74 2.74 -22.07 -5.32
CA LYS A 74 3.01 -23.30 -4.54
C LYS A 74 4.42 -23.30 -3.96
N ARG A 75 5.43 -22.98 -4.78
CA ARG A 75 6.83 -22.85 -4.30
C ARG A 75 6.98 -21.77 -3.23
N ALA A 76 6.33 -20.61 -3.39
CA ALA A 76 6.30 -19.58 -2.37
C ALA A 76 5.61 -20.05 -1.08
N ALA A 77 4.52 -20.80 -1.19
CA ALA A 77 3.81 -21.39 -0.07
C ALA A 77 4.72 -22.37 0.70
N HIS A 78 5.38 -23.30 -0.01
CA HIS A 78 6.37 -24.21 0.56
C HIS A 78 7.45 -23.48 1.37
N SER A 79 8.12 -22.52 0.73
CA SER A 79 9.21 -21.76 1.34
C SER A 79 8.75 -20.96 2.55
N SER A 80 7.59 -20.30 2.44
CA SER A 80 7.01 -19.54 3.55
C SER A 80 6.58 -20.44 4.73
N ALA A 81 6.07 -21.65 4.46
CA ALA A 81 5.74 -22.63 5.48
C ALA A 81 7.00 -23.10 6.24
N LEU A 82 8.10 -23.37 5.54
CA LEU A 82 9.38 -23.71 6.17
C LEU A 82 9.91 -22.59 7.07
N GLY A 83 9.85 -21.34 6.59
CA GLY A 83 10.22 -20.16 7.38
C GLY A 83 9.38 -20.03 8.66
N ALA A 84 8.06 -20.14 8.53
CA ALA A 84 7.15 -20.11 9.68
C ALA A 84 7.39 -21.28 10.65
N ASN A 85 7.79 -22.46 10.17
CA ASN A 85 8.13 -23.60 11.01
C ASN A 85 9.37 -23.34 11.87
N ASN A 86 10.40 -22.77 11.26
CA ASN A 86 11.62 -22.41 11.97
C ASN A 86 11.34 -21.36 13.04
N ALA A 87 10.51 -20.36 12.72
CA ALA A 87 10.04 -19.37 13.68
C ALA A 87 9.23 -20.01 14.84
N ALA A 88 8.35 -20.96 14.54
CA ALA A 88 7.59 -21.70 15.56
C ALA A 88 8.50 -22.46 16.52
N ARG A 89 9.51 -23.15 15.99
CA ARG A 89 10.49 -23.90 16.79
C ARG A 89 11.36 -22.98 17.63
N PHE A 90 11.77 -21.85 17.08
CA PHE A 90 12.51 -20.83 17.82
C PHE A 90 11.69 -20.28 19.00
N LEU A 91 10.41 -19.96 18.76
CA LEU A 91 9.50 -19.51 19.81
C LEU A 91 9.26 -20.57 20.88
N ALA A 92 9.06 -21.83 20.49
CA ALA A 92 8.90 -22.93 21.44
C ALA A 92 10.14 -23.10 22.33
N ALA A 93 11.34 -22.90 21.78
CA ALA A 93 12.58 -22.92 22.55
C ALA A 93 12.73 -21.70 23.48
N ALA A 94 12.26 -20.52 23.05
CA ALA A 94 12.29 -19.29 23.85
C ALA A 94 11.18 -19.23 24.93
N ALA A 95 10.11 -20.02 24.75
CA ALA A 95 8.95 -20.09 25.62
C ALA A 95 9.17 -21.07 26.79
N THR A 96 10.18 -20.83 27.64
CA THR A 96 10.30 -21.55 28.93
C THR A 96 9.30 -21.07 30.00
N GLY A 97 8.14 -20.54 29.59
CA GLY A 97 7.11 -20.02 30.52
C GLY A 97 5.99 -19.15 29.92
N GLY A 98 5.78 -19.18 28.60
CA GLY A 98 4.71 -18.43 27.92
C GLY A 98 3.37 -19.18 27.88
N GLY A 99 2.25 -18.46 27.89
CA GLY A 99 0.90 -19.04 27.90
C GLY A 99 0.47 -19.61 26.54
N PRO A 100 -0.62 -20.41 26.49
CA PRO A 100 -1.07 -21.12 25.28
C PRO A 100 -1.49 -20.23 24.10
N SER A 101 -1.71 -18.91 24.28
CA SER A 101 -2.12 -18.02 23.19
C SER A 101 -0.97 -17.60 22.25
N GLU A 102 0.29 -17.68 22.68
CA GLU A 102 1.47 -17.28 21.90
C GLU A 102 1.75 -18.27 20.74
N VAL A 103 1.56 -19.57 20.98
CA VAL A 103 1.85 -20.65 20.00
C VAL A 103 0.74 -20.77 18.94
N SER A 104 -0.48 -20.40 19.31
CA SER A 104 -1.69 -20.44 18.47
C SER A 104 -1.55 -19.66 17.13
N GLY A 105 -0.93 -18.49 17.16
CA GLY A 105 -0.74 -17.63 15.97
C GLY A 105 0.14 -18.26 14.89
N ILE A 106 1.27 -18.82 15.30
CA ILE A 106 2.28 -19.35 14.37
C ILE A 106 1.84 -20.68 13.79
N SER A 107 1.25 -21.56 14.59
CA SER A 107 0.72 -22.84 14.10
C SER A 107 -0.37 -22.64 13.04
N ALA A 108 -1.22 -21.61 13.19
CA ALA A 108 -2.22 -21.27 12.18
C ALA A 108 -1.62 -20.74 10.87
N ALA A 109 -0.62 -19.86 10.94
CA ALA A 109 0.07 -19.36 9.76
C ALA A 109 0.86 -20.46 9.03
N LEU A 110 1.53 -21.34 9.78
CA LEU A 110 2.23 -22.51 9.26
C LEU A 110 1.28 -23.42 8.48
N ALA A 111 0.16 -23.77 9.11
CA ALA A 111 -0.84 -24.63 8.55
C ALA A 111 -1.55 -23.99 7.33
N GLY A 112 -1.77 -22.67 7.35
CA GLY A 112 -2.25 -21.91 6.20
C GLY A 112 -1.31 -21.94 5.00
N ALA A 113 -0.01 -21.78 5.21
CA ALA A 113 0.98 -21.88 4.14
C ALA A 113 1.13 -23.32 3.63
N ALA A 114 1.12 -24.32 4.52
CA ALA A 114 1.14 -25.73 4.14
C ALA A 114 -0.09 -26.12 3.30
N ALA A 115 -1.28 -25.62 3.64
CA ALA A 115 -2.50 -25.88 2.87
C ALA A 115 -2.43 -25.36 1.42
N ALA A 116 -1.61 -24.33 1.15
CA ALA A 116 -1.40 -23.79 -0.19
C ALA A 116 -0.30 -24.53 -1.00
N ASP A 117 0.52 -25.36 -0.33
CA ASP A 117 1.62 -26.12 -0.94
C ASP A 117 1.21 -27.55 -1.35
N VAL A 118 0.33 -28.18 -0.57
CA VAL A 118 0.03 -29.62 -0.73
C VAL A 118 -0.81 -29.90 -1.99
N PRO A 119 -0.43 -30.88 -2.83
CA PRO A 119 -1.25 -31.37 -3.93
C PRO A 119 -2.49 -32.15 -3.43
N LEU A 120 -3.62 -31.94 -4.12
CA LEU A 120 -4.95 -32.49 -3.91
C LEU A 120 -5.06 -33.81 -3.10
N SER A 121 -5.65 -33.69 -1.90
CA SER A 121 -6.80 -34.48 -1.37
C SER A 121 -6.67 -35.06 0.05
N GLY A 122 -5.48 -35.05 0.68
CA GLY A 122 -5.30 -35.52 2.06
C GLY A 122 -4.72 -34.48 3.02
N GLU A 123 -3.48 -34.07 2.79
CA GLU A 123 -2.69 -33.30 3.78
C GLU A 123 -3.14 -31.84 3.90
N VAL A 124 -3.82 -31.30 2.88
CA VAL A 124 -4.48 -29.97 2.92
C VAL A 124 -5.55 -29.94 4.01
N HIS A 125 -6.31 -31.04 4.17
CA HIS A 125 -7.37 -31.11 5.17
C HIS A 125 -6.76 -31.10 6.57
N SER A 126 -5.74 -31.94 6.83
CA SER A 126 -5.02 -31.93 8.10
C SER A 126 -4.37 -30.58 8.40
N ALA A 127 -3.80 -29.91 7.39
CA ALA A 127 -3.27 -28.56 7.55
C ALA A 127 -4.38 -27.56 7.88
N ALA A 128 -5.47 -27.48 7.10
CA ALA A 128 -6.58 -26.57 7.39
C ALA A 128 -7.18 -26.81 8.79
N VAL A 129 -7.32 -28.07 9.19
CA VAL A 129 -7.79 -28.48 10.51
C VAL A 129 -6.82 -27.99 11.61
N ALA A 130 -5.52 -28.23 11.45
CA ALA A 130 -4.51 -27.73 12.39
C ALA A 130 -4.50 -26.19 12.47
N ALA A 131 -4.74 -25.49 11.35
CA ALA A 131 -4.88 -24.04 11.34
C ALA A 131 -6.10 -23.56 12.14
N SER A 132 -7.24 -24.22 11.92
CA SER A 132 -8.51 -23.88 12.57
C SER A 132 -8.49 -24.17 14.06
N LEU A 133 -7.88 -25.29 14.51
CA LEU A 133 -7.68 -25.60 15.93
C LEU A 133 -6.65 -24.71 16.62
N SER A 134 -5.67 -24.23 15.86
CA SER A 134 -4.68 -23.29 16.36
C SER A 134 -5.26 -21.89 16.50
N GLY A 135 -6.24 -21.47 15.69
CA GLY A 135 -7.10 -20.34 16.03
C GLY A 135 -7.89 -20.69 17.31
N SER A 136 -7.98 -19.81 18.31
CA SER A 136 -8.69 -20.17 19.57
C SER A 136 -10.10 -20.70 19.28
N GLU A 137 -10.70 -21.46 20.21
CA GLU A 137 -12.08 -22.01 20.07
C GLU A 137 -13.12 -21.01 19.55
N ALA A 138 -12.93 -19.71 19.85
CA ALA A 138 -13.76 -18.65 19.28
C ALA A 138 -13.67 -18.56 17.75
N ALA A 139 -12.51 -18.77 17.12
CA ALA A 139 -12.29 -18.76 15.68
C ALA A 139 -13.07 -19.89 14.97
N LEU A 140 -13.10 -21.10 15.56
CA LEU A 140 -13.82 -22.28 15.06
C LEU A 140 -15.33 -22.06 14.96
N SER A 141 -15.93 -21.37 15.93
CA SER A 141 -17.39 -21.17 15.97
C SER A 141 -17.94 -20.16 14.94
N ALA A 142 -17.06 -19.44 14.22
CA ALA A 142 -17.47 -18.47 13.19
C ALA A 142 -17.07 -18.90 11.78
N GLU A 143 -16.80 -20.18 11.58
CA GLU A 143 -16.31 -20.68 10.30
C GLU A 143 -17.45 -20.88 9.31
N MET A 144 -17.43 -19.98 8.31
CA MET A 144 -18.14 -20.04 7.04
C MET A 144 -19.66 -20.15 7.16
N THR A 145 -20.34 -19.02 6.99
CA THR A 145 -21.78 -19.06 6.74
C THR A 145 -22.06 -19.85 5.46
N PRO A 146 -23.22 -20.53 5.35
CA PRO A 146 -23.60 -21.17 4.09
C PRO A 146 -23.54 -20.20 2.90
N ALA A 147 -23.77 -18.90 3.14
CA ALA A 147 -23.61 -17.84 2.16
C ALA A 147 -22.15 -17.66 1.72
N MET A 148 -21.17 -17.66 2.63
CA MET A 148 -19.75 -17.61 2.29
C MET A 148 -19.31 -18.84 1.49
N VAL A 149 -19.72 -20.05 1.89
CA VAL A 149 -19.40 -21.27 1.13
C VAL A 149 -20.02 -21.22 -0.26
N ALA A 150 -21.26 -20.76 -0.37
CA ALA A 150 -21.94 -20.58 -1.65
C ALA A 150 -21.26 -19.51 -2.52
N ASP A 151 -20.79 -18.41 -1.92
CA ASP A 151 -20.10 -17.33 -2.63
C ASP A 151 -18.72 -17.76 -3.11
N LEU A 152 -17.96 -18.47 -2.27
CA LEU A 152 -16.68 -19.08 -2.64
C LEU A 152 -16.82 -20.04 -3.81
N ARG A 153 -17.90 -20.84 -3.81
CA ARG A 153 -18.22 -21.75 -4.92
C ARG A 153 -18.59 -21.01 -6.21
N ARG A 154 -19.09 -19.78 -6.14
CA ARG A 154 -19.58 -19.02 -7.32
C ARG A 154 -18.57 -18.01 -7.86
N HIS A 155 -17.87 -17.28 -6.98
CA HIS A 155 -17.10 -16.09 -7.35
C HIS A 155 -15.64 -16.15 -6.92
N GLY A 156 -15.17 -17.24 -6.31
CA GLY A 156 -13.77 -17.38 -5.91
C GLY A 156 -13.37 -16.53 -4.70
N GLY A 157 -14.34 -16.10 -3.88
CA GLY A 157 -14.11 -15.49 -2.58
C GLY A 157 -13.80 -14.00 -2.62
N GLY A 158 -14.84 -13.17 -2.69
CA GLY A 158 -14.69 -11.75 -2.38
C GLY A 158 -14.22 -11.54 -0.94
N ALA A 159 -13.49 -10.45 -0.69
CA ALA A 159 -12.99 -10.10 0.64
C ALA A 159 -14.14 -9.69 1.56
N SER A 160 -14.83 -10.64 2.17
CA SER A 160 -15.70 -10.34 3.32
C SER A 160 -14.83 -9.94 4.52
N SER A 161 -15.33 -9.02 5.37
CA SER A 161 -14.71 -8.72 6.66
C SER A 161 -14.29 -9.99 7.40
N LEU A 162 -13.18 -9.94 8.13
CA LEU A 162 -12.68 -11.10 8.86
C LEU A 162 -13.64 -11.55 9.99
N TRP A 163 -14.48 -10.61 10.46
CA TRP A 163 -15.46 -10.78 11.53
C TRP A 163 -16.84 -10.23 11.08
N PRO A 164 -17.52 -10.87 10.10
CA PRO A 164 -18.68 -10.28 9.42
C PRO A 164 -19.92 -10.14 10.33
N ASP A 165 -20.09 -11.03 11.31
CA ASP A 165 -21.30 -11.12 12.14
C ASP A 165 -21.03 -10.94 13.64
N ARG A 166 -19.81 -10.52 14.02
CA ARG A 166 -19.43 -10.33 15.43
C ARG A 166 -18.25 -9.38 15.59
N ALA A 167 -18.10 -8.85 16.81
CA ALA A 167 -16.89 -8.12 17.17
C ALA A 167 -15.66 -9.05 17.21
N GLU A 168 -14.49 -8.47 16.95
CA GLU A 168 -13.20 -9.11 17.20
C GLU A 168 -13.09 -9.46 18.71
N PRO A 169 -12.70 -10.70 19.08
CA PRO A 169 -12.47 -11.09 20.46
C PRO A 169 -11.48 -10.16 21.17
N THR A 170 -11.72 -9.85 22.45
CA THR A 170 -10.94 -8.85 23.21
C THR A 170 -9.44 -9.19 23.29
N ASP A 171 -9.10 -10.47 23.43
CA ASP A 171 -7.72 -10.96 23.41
C ASP A 171 -7.04 -10.71 22.05
N ARG A 172 -7.76 -10.91 20.95
CA ARG A 172 -7.26 -10.64 19.59
C ARG A 172 -7.11 -9.15 19.34
N LEU A 173 -8.07 -8.34 19.78
CA LEU A 173 -7.96 -6.89 19.72
C LEU A 173 -6.72 -6.39 20.50
N GLN A 174 -6.48 -6.90 21.70
CA GLN A 174 -5.31 -6.53 22.51
C GLN A 174 -4.00 -6.94 21.83
N GLY A 175 -3.93 -8.16 21.29
CA GLY A 175 -2.78 -8.63 20.52
C GLY A 175 -2.52 -7.76 19.29
N ARG A 176 -3.58 -7.34 18.59
CA ARG A 176 -3.49 -6.46 17.41
C ARG A 176 -2.94 -5.09 17.77
N ILE A 177 -3.38 -4.50 18.89
CA ILE A 177 -2.86 -3.21 19.37
C ILE A 177 -1.34 -3.32 19.59
N ARG A 178 -0.87 -4.34 20.31
CA ARG A 178 0.56 -4.56 20.57
C ARG A 178 1.37 -4.83 19.31
N LEU A 179 0.83 -5.63 18.39
CA LEU A 179 1.46 -5.87 17.09
C LEU A 179 1.61 -4.57 16.29
N PHE A 180 0.64 -3.65 16.39
CA PHE A 180 0.71 -2.36 15.71
C PHE A 180 1.62 -1.34 16.40
N GLU A 181 1.79 -1.43 17.72
CA GLU A 181 2.85 -0.70 18.43
C GLU A 181 4.22 -1.12 17.91
N PHE A 182 4.43 -2.43 17.67
CA PHE A 182 5.64 -2.91 17.01
C PHE A 182 5.77 -2.39 15.58
N PHE A 183 4.71 -2.43 14.76
CA PHE A 183 4.77 -1.86 13.40
C PHE A 183 5.06 -0.36 13.39
N ALA A 184 4.66 0.38 14.43
CA ALA A 184 4.91 1.81 14.54
C ALA A 184 6.38 2.15 14.84
N THR A 185 7.23 1.18 15.18
CA THR A 185 8.66 1.46 15.42
C THR A 185 9.40 1.84 14.15
N ASP A 186 8.93 1.37 12.99
CA ASP A 186 9.49 1.70 11.68
C ASP A 186 8.42 1.53 10.57
N ASP A 187 7.77 2.64 10.20
CA ASP A 187 6.72 2.62 9.17
C ASP A 187 7.28 2.32 7.77
N ALA A 188 8.56 2.64 7.51
CA ALA A 188 9.18 2.32 6.23
C ALA A 188 9.30 0.80 6.03
N ILE A 189 9.49 0.05 7.11
CA ILE A 189 9.54 -1.41 7.10
C ILE A 189 8.14 -2.04 7.22
N TRP A 190 7.34 -1.61 8.19
CA TRP A 190 6.12 -2.32 8.58
C TRP A 190 4.81 -1.71 8.04
N GLY A 191 4.87 -0.53 7.42
CA GLY A 191 3.70 0.21 6.97
C GLY A 191 2.84 -0.55 5.96
N PHE A 192 3.45 -1.33 5.06
CA PHE A 192 2.71 -2.20 4.14
C PHE A 192 1.86 -3.23 4.90
N TRP A 193 2.46 -3.95 5.84
CA TRP A 193 1.81 -5.02 6.60
C TRP A 193 0.65 -4.50 7.44
N LYS A 194 0.83 -3.33 8.07
CA LYS A 194 -0.23 -2.65 8.82
C LYS A 194 -1.42 -2.30 7.93
N ARG A 195 -1.19 -1.66 6.78
CA ARG A 195 -2.26 -1.28 5.83
C ARG A 195 -2.97 -2.50 5.26
N TRP A 196 -2.19 -3.48 4.79
CA TRP A 196 -2.70 -4.74 4.25
C TRP A 196 -3.60 -5.46 5.26
N TYR A 197 -3.12 -5.67 6.48
CA TYR A 197 -3.90 -6.40 7.49
C TYR A 197 -5.17 -5.65 7.90
N LEU A 198 -5.12 -4.33 8.06
CA LEU A 198 -6.31 -3.51 8.35
C LEU A 198 -7.37 -3.60 7.25
N ALA A 199 -6.96 -3.52 5.99
CA ALA A 199 -7.87 -3.64 4.86
C ALA A 199 -8.47 -5.05 4.76
N VAL A 200 -7.67 -6.11 4.97
CA VAL A 200 -8.18 -7.50 5.03
C VAL A 200 -9.15 -7.70 6.19
N LEU A 201 -8.87 -7.11 7.36
CA LEU A 201 -9.75 -7.13 8.53
C LEU A 201 -11.12 -6.52 8.23
N ALA A 202 -11.12 -5.38 7.53
CA ALA A 202 -12.33 -4.68 7.09
C ALA A 202 -13.07 -5.39 5.94
N GLY A 203 -12.35 -6.20 5.14
CA GLY A 203 -12.88 -6.74 3.88
C GLY A 203 -12.69 -5.80 2.68
N ASP A 204 -11.86 -4.77 2.84
CA ASP A 204 -11.64 -3.74 1.82
C ASP A 204 -10.39 -3.98 0.97
N TRP A 205 -9.61 -5.04 1.24
CA TRP A 205 -8.42 -5.35 0.43
C TRP A 205 -8.79 -5.91 -0.94
N THR A 206 -8.40 -5.19 -1.99
CA THR A 206 -8.69 -5.53 -3.39
C THR A 206 -7.45 -5.89 -4.19
N ASP A 207 -6.26 -5.45 -3.78
CA ASP A 207 -5.03 -5.64 -4.55
C ASP A 207 -4.34 -6.99 -4.28
N TRP A 208 -5.03 -8.07 -4.63
CA TRP A 208 -4.51 -9.44 -4.48
C TRP A 208 -3.37 -9.75 -5.45
N ASP A 209 -3.29 -9.06 -6.58
CA ASP A 209 -2.15 -9.17 -7.48
C ASP A 209 -0.87 -8.64 -6.79
N LEU A 210 -0.97 -7.59 -5.94
CA LEU A 210 0.19 -7.09 -5.19
C LEU A 210 0.62 -8.14 -4.20
N CYS A 211 -0.31 -8.70 -3.42
CA CYS A 211 0.00 -9.80 -2.52
C CYS A 211 0.65 -10.98 -3.26
N ARG A 212 0.20 -11.30 -4.48
CA ARG A 212 0.84 -12.31 -5.34
C ARG A 212 2.29 -11.95 -5.65
N GLN A 213 2.57 -10.71 -6.05
CA GLN A 213 3.94 -10.29 -6.34
C GLN A 213 4.82 -10.28 -5.07
N VAL A 214 4.27 -9.85 -3.94
CA VAL A 214 4.97 -9.87 -2.64
C VAL A 214 5.28 -11.30 -2.21
N ALA A 215 4.34 -12.24 -2.33
CA ALA A 215 4.56 -13.65 -2.04
C ALA A 215 5.70 -14.25 -2.90
N LEU A 216 5.83 -13.78 -4.14
CA LEU A 216 6.83 -14.22 -5.13
C LEU A 216 8.18 -13.47 -5.04
N ILE A 217 8.37 -12.57 -4.06
CA ILE A 217 9.69 -12.00 -3.79
C ILE A 217 10.68 -13.16 -3.55
N PRO A 218 11.88 -13.14 -4.19
CA PRO A 218 12.87 -14.22 -4.06
C PRO A 218 13.25 -14.51 -2.61
N ASP A 219 13.51 -15.77 -2.29
CA ASP A 219 13.82 -16.22 -0.93
C ASP A 219 15.06 -15.52 -0.37
N GLU A 220 16.03 -15.18 -1.22
CA GLU A 220 17.24 -14.47 -0.84
C GLU A 220 16.91 -13.12 -0.18
N VAL A 221 15.96 -12.36 -0.75
CA VAL A 221 15.50 -11.08 -0.21
C VAL A 221 14.78 -11.28 1.13
N TRP A 222 14.03 -12.38 1.29
CA TRP A 222 13.42 -12.71 2.59
C TRP A 222 14.44 -13.04 3.66
N GLN A 223 15.55 -13.70 3.31
CA GLN A 223 16.63 -14.02 4.25
C GLN A 223 17.50 -12.81 4.61
N GLU A 224 17.57 -11.79 3.73
CA GLU A 224 18.23 -10.51 4.05
C GLU A 224 17.49 -9.72 5.15
N GLY A 225 16.21 -10.01 5.37
CA GLY A 225 15.43 -9.50 6.49
C GLY A 225 14.41 -8.41 6.11
N PRO A 226 13.79 -7.78 7.12
CA PRO A 226 12.57 -6.99 6.92
C PRO A 226 12.79 -5.71 6.12
N ALA A 227 13.97 -5.08 6.21
CA ALA A 227 14.29 -3.88 5.44
C ALA A 227 14.40 -4.17 3.93
N ALA A 228 15.07 -5.27 3.55
CA ALA A 228 15.22 -5.68 2.15
C ALA A 228 13.86 -6.06 1.53
N VAL A 229 13.01 -6.77 2.29
CA VAL A 229 11.64 -7.08 1.88
C VAL A 229 10.80 -5.83 1.71
N ALA A 230 10.87 -4.88 2.65
CA ALA A 230 10.14 -3.61 2.55
C ALA A 230 10.55 -2.82 1.31
N GLU A 231 11.86 -2.74 1.01
CA GLU A 231 12.35 -2.10 -0.20
C GLU A 231 11.82 -2.80 -1.47
N ALA A 232 11.84 -4.15 -1.51
CA ALA A 232 11.28 -4.92 -2.62
C ALA A 232 9.77 -4.68 -2.79
N ILE A 233 9.00 -4.62 -1.71
CA ILE A 233 7.57 -4.27 -1.74
C ILE A 233 7.37 -2.86 -2.31
N GLN A 234 8.18 -1.88 -1.91
CA GLN A 234 8.10 -0.52 -2.44
C GLN A 234 8.42 -0.47 -3.94
N ARG A 235 9.40 -1.24 -4.41
CA ARG A 235 9.68 -1.37 -5.85
C ARG A 235 8.48 -1.96 -6.59
N LEU A 236 7.88 -3.04 -6.08
CA LEU A 236 6.67 -3.65 -6.67
C LEU A 236 5.50 -2.66 -6.73
N ILE A 237 5.27 -1.89 -5.66
CA ILE A 237 4.24 -0.85 -5.63
C ILE A 237 4.57 0.25 -6.66
N GLY A 238 5.83 0.66 -6.76
CA GLY A 238 6.28 1.71 -7.69
C GLY A 238 6.25 1.29 -9.16
N ASP A 239 6.46 0.01 -9.46
CA ASP A 239 6.45 -0.56 -10.81
C ASP A 239 5.04 -0.83 -11.34
N ARG A 240 4.05 -0.87 -10.44
CA ARG A 240 2.66 -1.08 -10.83
C ARG A 240 2.09 0.14 -11.53
N THR A 241 1.49 -0.11 -12.69
CA THR A 241 0.65 0.90 -13.33
C THR A 241 -0.56 1.13 -12.41
N PRO A 242 -0.77 2.36 -11.91
CA PRO A 242 -1.82 2.67 -10.92
C PRO A 242 -3.24 2.45 -11.45
N LEU A 243 -3.39 2.24 -12.76
CA LEU A 243 -4.62 1.78 -13.39
C LEU A 243 -4.29 0.52 -14.22
N ASN A 244 -4.79 -0.64 -13.79
CA ASN A 244 -4.57 -1.89 -14.52
C ASN A 244 -5.31 -1.88 -15.88
N GLY A 245 -4.92 -2.77 -16.80
CA GLY A 245 -5.44 -2.75 -18.17
C GLY A 245 -6.94 -3.01 -18.28
N GLU A 246 -7.51 -3.78 -17.35
CA GLU A 246 -8.95 -4.07 -17.35
C GLU A 246 -9.76 -2.90 -16.80
N ALA A 247 -9.31 -2.32 -15.68
CA ALA A 247 -9.87 -1.08 -15.11
C ALA A 247 -9.83 0.06 -16.13
N ALA A 248 -8.71 0.22 -16.84
CA ALA A 248 -8.57 1.21 -17.89
C ALA A 248 -9.55 1.00 -19.06
N ARG A 249 -9.81 -0.25 -19.46
CA ARG A 249 -10.82 -0.57 -20.50
C ARG A 249 -12.23 -0.26 -20.02
N ARG A 250 -12.60 -0.68 -18.82
CA ARG A 250 -13.91 -0.37 -18.23
C ARG A 250 -14.12 1.14 -18.11
N GLN A 251 -13.10 1.85 -17.67
CA GLN A 251 -13.17 3.31 -17.57
C GLN A 251 -13.25 3.97 -18.95
N ALA A 252 -12.52 3.47 -19.95
CA ALA A 252 -12.64 3.93 -21.33
C ALA A 252 -14.08 3.79 -21.83
N GLU A 253 -14.72 2.64 -21.62
CA GLU A 253 -16.14 2.40 -21.97
C GLU A 253 -17.09 3.39 -21.27
N ILE A 254 -16.87 3.70 -19.98
CA ILE A 254 -17.66 4.69 -19.25
C ILE A 254 -17.50 6.08 -19.87
N LEU A 255 -16.26 6.54 -20.09
CA LEU A 255 -16.00 7.84 -20.72
C LEU A 255 -16.57 7.92 -22.14
N ARG A 256 -16.66 6.79 -22.84
CA ARG A 256 -17.31 6.69 -24.16
C ARG A 256 -18.81 6.89 -24.13
N ASN A 257 -19.46 6.61 -23.02
CA ASN A 257 -20.89 6.93 -22.84
C ASN A 257 -21.07 8.41 -22.46
N GLU A 258 -20.04 9.04 -21.91
CA GLU A 258 -20.03 10.43 -21.46
C GLU A 258 -19.10 11.35 -22.28
N ARG A 259 -18.96 11.07 -23.59
CA ARG A 259 -17.87 11.63 -24.43
C ARG A 259 -17.68 13.14 -24.31
N GLN A 260 -18.78 13.90 -24.33
CA GLN A 260 -18.72 15.36 -24.26
C GLN A 260 -18.23 15.85 -22.90
N SER A 261 -18.77 15.29 -21.81
CA SER A 261 -18.36 15.62 -20.44
C SER A 261 -16.91 15.22 -20.19
N ALA A 262 -16.52 14.02 -20.62
CA ALA A 262 -15.15 13.52 -20.53
C ALA A 262 -14.17 14.42 -21.29
N SER A 263 -14.50 14.78 -22.54
CA SER A 263 -13.69 15.68 -23.36
C SER A 263 -13.52 17.05 -22.71
N LEU A 264 -14.61 17.66 -22.25
CA LEU A 264 -14.57 18.99 -21.62
C LEU A 264 -13.78 18.98 -20.31
N CYS A 265 -13.96 17.94 -19.48
CA CYS A 265 -13.21 17.79 -18.23
C CYS A 265 -11.71 17.62 -18.49
N ALA A 266 -11.33 16.72 -19.42
CA ALA A 266 -9.94 16.47 -19.76
C ALA A 266 -9.26 17.70 -20.37
N GLU A 267 -9.93 18.39 -21.29
CA GLU A 267 -9.42 19.60 -21.92
C GLU A 267 -9.31 20.77 -20.92
N GLY A 268 -10.32 20.95 -20.07
CA GLY A 268 -10.33 21.96 -19.02
C GLY A 268 -9.19 21.76 -18.03
N LEU A 269 -8.98 20.53 -17.54
CA LEU A 269 -7.88 20.20 -16.66
C LEU A 269 -6.52 20.37 -17.37
N ALA A 270 -6.38 19.91 -18.60
CA ALA A 270 -5.14 20.07 -19.37
C ALA A 270 -4.73 21.54 -19.54
N ARG A 271 -5.67 22.41 -19.91
CA ARG A 271 -5.43 23.86 -20.02
C ARG A 271 -5.08 24.49 -18.68
N TYR A 272 -5.75 24.08 -17.61
CA TYR A 272 -5.47 24.58 -16.29
C TYR A 272 -4.04 24.21 -15.84
N LEU A 273 -3.64 22.95 -16.05
CA LEU A 273 -2.27 22.50 -15.76
C LEU A 273 -1.23 23.24 -16.60
N ASP A 274 -1.45 23.41 -17.91
CA ASP A 274 -0.53 24.19 -18.76
C ASP A 274 -0.39 25.63 -18.26
N GLY A 275 -1.51 26.28 -17.89
CA GLY A 275 -1.47 27.63 -17.29
C GLY A 275 -0.62 27.69 -16.02
N VAL A 276 -0.75 26.71 -15.12
CA VAL A 276 0.07 26.60 -13.89
C VAL A 276 1.54 26.37 -14.22
N ILE A 277 1.84 25.47 -15.18
CA ILE A 277 3.21 25.18 -15.63
C ILE A 277 3.87 26.44 -16.19
N GLN A 278 3.21 27.13 -17.13
CA GLN A 278 3.77 28.34 -17.75
C GLN A 278 3.95 29.47 -16.74
N ALA A 279 3.01 29.65 -15.81
CA ALA A 279 3.15 30.66 -14.76
C ALA A 279 4.34 30.34 -13.84
N THR A 280 4.52 29.06 -13.48
CA THR A 280 5.66 28.62 -12.66
C THR A 280 6.97 28.84 -13.39
N LYS A 281 7.08 28.46 -14.67
CA LYS A 281 8.29 28.70 -15.50
C LYS A 281 8.63 30.18 -15.73
N ARG A 282 7.67 31.09 -15.59
CA ARG A 282 7.94 32.54 -15.62
C ARG A 282 8.54 33.06 -14.32
N ILE A 283 8.14 32.46 -13.19
CA ILE A 283 8.67 32.79 -11.87
C ILE A 283 10.04 32.11 -11.67
N ARG A 284 10.15 30.87 -12.14
CA ARG A 284 11.31 30.00 -12.05
C ARG A 284 12.01 29.86 -13.40
N ASN A 285 13.16 30.51 -13.55
CA ASN A 285 13.96 30.45 -14.79
C ASN A 285 14.53 29.04 -15.10
N ASP A 286 14.50 28.12 -14.13
CA ASP A 286 15.05 26.76 -14.21
C ASP A 286 14.01 25.68 -14.56
N GLY A 287 12.72 26.04 -14.67
CA GLY A 287 11.65 25.10 -15.02
C GLY A 287 10.74 24.76 -13.84
N LEU A 288 10.13 23.57 -13.89
CA LEU A 288 9.40 23.03 -12.75
C LEU A 288 10.38 22.39 -11.77
N PRO A 289 10.11 22.45 -10.46
CA PRO A 289 10.88 21.66 -9.50
C PRO A 289 10.74 20.16 -9.79
N GLU A 290 11.79 19.39 -9.50
CA GLU A 290 11.87 17.96 -9.82
C GLU A 290 10.61 17.18 -9.39
N PRO A 291 10.02 17.40 -8.19
CA PRO A 291 8.84 16.66 -7.76
C PRO A 291 7.60 16.88 -8.62
N PHE A 292 7.54 18.01 -9.33
CA PHE A 292 6.38 18.43 -10.10
C PHE A 292 6.50 18.18 -11.62
N GLU A 293 7.66 17.73 -12.10
CA GLU A 293 7.86 17.35 -13.51
C GLU A 293 6.75 16.44 -14.09
N PRO A 294 6.18 15.45 -13.36
CA PRO A 294 5.12 14.59 -13.91
C PRO A 294 3.85 15.34 -14.35
N ILE A 295 3.64 16.58 -13.88
CA ILE A 295 2.49 17.41 -14.25
C ILE A 295 2.54 17.78 -15.74
N GLU A 296 3.72 17.94 -16.34
CA GLU A 296 3.83 18.24 -17.77
C GLU A 296 3.34 17.08 -18.63
N ALA A 297 3.77 15.86 -18.31
CA ALA A 297 3.32 14.65 -18.99
C ALA A 297 1.81 14.46 -18.83
N LEU A 298 1.29 14.69 -17.62
CA LEU A 298 -0.14 14.62 -17.35
C LEU A 298 -0.94 15.61 -18.19
N ALA A 299 -0.51 16.88 -18.28
CA ALA A 299 -1.18 17.90 -19.09
C ALA A 299 -1.25 17.50 -20.57
N ILE A 300 -0.15 16.99 -21.12
CA ILE A 300 -0.08 16.52 -22.51
C ILE A 300 -1.04 15.35 -22.75
N ARG A 301 -1.07 14.36 -21.84
CA ARG A 301 -1.95 13.19 -21.99
C ARG A 301 -3.41 13.55 -21.84
N LEU A 302 -3.77 14.45 -20.92
CA LEU A 302 -5.14 14.91 -20.74
C LEU A 302 -5.64 15.66 -21.99
N PHE A 303 -4.80 16.48 -22.61
CA PHE A 303 -5.14 17.11 -23.88
C PHE A 303 -5.34 16.09 -25.00
N LYS A 304 -4.49 15.06 -25.08
CA LYS A 304 -4.70 13.99 -26.05
C LYS A 304 -5.96 13.17 -25.75
N LEU A 305 -6.24 12.90 -24.48
CA LEU A 305 -7.44 12.19 -24.03
C LEU A 305 -8.71 12.93 -24.43
N SER A 306 -8.74 14.27 -24.36
CA SER A 306 -9.91 15.06 -24.79
C SER A 306 -10.19 14.91 -26.29
N GLN A 307 -9.16 14.72 -27.11
CA GLN A 307 -9.32 14.46 -28.54
C GLN A 307 -9.75 13.01 -28.80
N ASP A 308 -9.06 12.04 -28.19
CA ASP A 308 -9.25 10.62 -28.48
C ASP A 308 -10.60 10.10 -27.96
N VAL A 309 -11.16 10.65 -26.87
CA VAL A 309 -12.48 10.25 -26.36
C VAL A 309 -13.63 10.57 -27.33
N LEU A 310 -13.44 11.55 -28.23
CA LEU A 310 -14.40 11.91 -29.27
C LEU A 310 -14.21 11.12 -30.57
N SER A 311 -13.03 10.55 -30.80
CA SER A 311 -12.69 9.83 -32.04
C SER A 311 -13.54 8.58 -32.23
N GLU A 312 -13.98 8.23 -33.45
CA GLU A 312 -14.72 6.98 -33.70
C GLU A 312 -13.83 5.98 -34.45
N GLY A 313 -13.71 4.75 -33.94
CA GLY A 313 -12.94 3.70 -34.61
C GLY A 313 -12.61 2.49 -33.73
N PRO A 314 -12.38 1.31 -34.33
CA PRO A 314 -12.14 0.06 -33.60
C PRO A 314 -10.81 0.04 -32.80
N GLU A 315 -9.83 0.86 -33.17
CA GLU A 315 -8.56 0.99 -32.42
C GLU A 315 -8.63 2.00 -31.27
N SER A 316 -9.74 2.70 -31.13
CA SER A 316 -9.84 3.82 -30.20
C SER A 316 -9.95 3.38 -28.74
N ASP A 317 -10.58 2.24 -28.45
CA ASP A 317 -10.72 1.79 -27.05
C ASP A 317 -9.40 1.31 -26.43
N PRO A 318 -8.56 0.50 -27.12
CA PRO A 318 -7.22 0.18 -26.63
C PRO A 318 -6.32 1.43 -26.50
N ALA A 319 -6.44 2.39 -27.41
CA ALA A 319 -5.67 3.63 -27.36
C ALA A 319 -6.10 4.52 -26.17
N LEU A 320 -7.41 4.67 -25.94
CA LEU A 320 -7.97 5.41 -24.83
C LEU A 320 -7.61 4.76 -23.49
N ALA A 321 -7.72 3.43 -23.38
CA ALA A 321 -7.28 2.70 -22.20
C ALA A 321 -5.79 2.96 -21.91
N LYS A 322 -4.92 2.91 -22.94
CA LYS A 322 -3.49 3.20 -22.79
C LYS A 322 -3.23 4.65 -22.35
N LEU A 323 -4.02 5.61 -22.80
CA LEU A 323 -3.95 7.00 -22.33
C LEU A 323 -4.34 7.13 -20.87
N LEU A 324 -5.44 6.49 -20.46
CA LEU A 324 -5.88 6.47 -19.06
C LEU A 324 -4.80 5.87 -18.14
N GLN A 325 -4.18 4.75 -18.57
CA GLN A 325 -3.06 4.15 -17.85
C GLN A 325 -1.86 5.10 -17.75
N GLY A 326 -1.52 5.78 -18.84
CA GLY A 326 -0.44 6.77 -18.85
C GLY A 326 -0.73 7.94 -17.92
N SER A 327 -1.94 8.50 -17.97
CA SER A 327 -2.35 9.61 -17.09
C SER A 327 -2.34 9.19 -15.63
N ALA A 328 -2.82 7.99 -15.32
CA ALA A 328 -2.75 7.45 -13.97
C ALA A 328 -1.28 7.31 -13.51
N ALA A 329 -0.41 6.78 -14.38
CA ALA A 329 1.02 6.66 -14.10
C ALA A 329 1.70 8.01 -13.86
N ASP A 330 1.29 9.07 -14.56
CA ASP A 330 1.81 10.41 -14.34
C ASP A 330 1.37 10.96 -12.96
N VAL A 331 0.13 10.72 -12.53
CA VAL A 331 -0.34 11.06 -11.16
C VAL A 331 0.41 10.26 -10.10
N ALA A 332 0.66 8.96 -10.32
CA ALA A 332 1.47 8.15 -9.41
C ALA A 332 2.92 8.61 -9.35
N GLY A 333 3.48 9.00 -10.50
CA GLY A 333 4.80 9.61 -10.58
C GLY A 333 4.89 10.88 -9.74
N LEU A 334 3.87 11.75 -9.81
CA LEU A 334 3.77 12.96 -8.98
C LEU A 334 3.75 12.62 -7.49
N VAL A 335 2.86 11.72 -7.05
CA VAL A 335 2.77 11.31 -5.64
C VAL A 335 4.09 10.72 -5.15
N ARG A 336 4.71 9.84 -5.95
CA ARG A 336 6.00 9.22 -5.60
C ARG A 336 7.08 10.28 -5.40
N LYS A 337 7.27 11.19 -6.36
CA LYS A 337 8.31 12.22 -6.24
C LYS A 337 8.04 13.20 -5.08
N LEU A 338 6.78 13.54 -4.80
CA LEU A 338 6.42 14.35 -3.65
C LEU A 338 6.79 13.67 -2.32
N ARG A 339 6.55 12.35 -2.20
CA ARG A 339 6.96 11.58 -1.02
C ARG A 339 8.47 11.45 -0.88
N GLU A 340 9.20 11.31 -1.99
CA GLU A 340 10.67 11.32 -1.95
C GLU A 340 11.20 12.66 -1.46
N ALA A 341 10.59 13.77 -1.89
CA ALA A 341 10.93 15.10 -1.41
C ALA A 341 10.59 15.29 0.07
N GLU A 342 9.45 14.76 0.53
CA GLU A 342 9.05 14.75 1.93
C GLU A 342 10.05 13.96 2.80
N ALA A 343 10.45 12.76 2.37
CA ALA A 343 11.42 11.93 3.07
C ALA A 343 12.80 12.61 3.16
N GLU A 344 13.24 13.25 2.08
CA GLU A 344 14.49 14.01 2.07
C GLU A 344 14.43 15.23 3.00
N LEU A 345 13.29 15.92 3.06
CA LEU A 345 13.11 17.01 4.02
C LEU A 345 13.11 16.49 5.48
N ALA A 346 12.45 15.36 5.75
CA ALA A 346 12.44 14.75 7.09
C ALA A 346 13.86 14.33 7.53
N ARG A 347 14.66 13.80 6.61
CA ARG A 347 16.08 13.52 6.83
C ARG A 347 16.84 14.80 7.15
N LEU A 348 16.70 15.85 6.33
CA LEU A 348 17.38 17.13 6.53
C LEU A 348 17.02 17.74 7.88
N ARG A 349 15.74 17.69 8.29
CA ARG A 349 15.29 18.13 9.62
C ARG A 349 16.00 17.39 10.74
N THR A 350 16.08 16.06 10.63
CA THR A 350 16.77 15.22 11.61
C THR A 350 18.26 15.57 11.70
N GLU A 351 18.91 15.84 10.57
CA GLU A 351 20.31 16.26 10.53
C GLU A 351 20.50 17.67 11.11
N LEU A 352 19.58 18.61 10.84
CA LEU A 352 19.59 19.95 11.40
C LEU A 352 19.39 19.96 12.92
N ASP A 353 18.51 19.11 13.44
CA ASP A 353 18.28 18.97 14.88
C ASP A 353 19.52 18.42 15.60
N LYS A 354 20.23 17.48 14.97
CA LYS A 354 21.53 16.97 15.48
C LYS A 354 22.62 18.06 15.44
N ALA A 355 22.54 18.97 14.46
CA ALA A 355 23.47 20.08 14.29
C ALA A 355 23.07 21.35 15.09
N ARG A 356 22.13 21.26 16.03
CA ARG A 356 21.52 22.42 16.72
C ARG A 356 22.55 23.41 17.29
N ASP A 357 23.64 22.90 17.86
CA ASP A 357 24.68 23.71 18.51
C ASP A 357 25.89 24.03 17.59
N ASP A 358 25.91 23.49 16.36
CA ASP A 358 26.95 23.73 15.36
C ASP A 358 26.41 24.57 14.19
N ILE A 359 26.56 25.89 14.32
CA ILE A 359 26.11 26.88 13.32
C ILE A 359 26.74 26.61 11.94
N ALA A 360 28.01 26.17 11.89
CA ALA A 360 28.71 25.94 10.63
C ALA A 360 28.19 24.67 9.93
N LEU A 361 27.89 23.61 10.67
CA LEU A 361 27.23 22.43 10.14
C LEU A 361 25.80 22.73 9.69
N LYS A 362 25.04 23.49 10.48
CA LYS A 362 23.68 23.92 10.15
C LYS A 362 23.62 24.70 8.83
N ASN A 363 24.50 25.68 8.64
CA ASN A 363 24.57 26.45 7.39
C ASN A 363 24.93 25.56 6.19
N ARG A 364 25.86 24.61 6.36
CA ARG A 364 26.21 23.65 5.30
C ARG A 364 25.05 22.73 4.93
N LEU A 365 24.30 22.24 5.93
CA LEU A 365 23.12 21.40 5.71
C LEU A 365 22.00 22.18 5.00
N LEU A 366 21.74 23.42 5.41
CA LEU A 366 20.78 24.29 4.73
C LEU A 366 21.19 24.55 3.27
N GLU A 367 22.46 24.89 3.02
CA GLU A 367 22.95 25.11 1.66
C GLU A 367 22.86 23.84 0.80
N ALA A 368 23.17 22.67 1.38
CA ALA A 368 23.04 21.38 0.71
C ALA A 368 21.57 21.07 0.39
N GLY A 369 20.65 21.23 1.34
CA GLY A 369 19.22 21.06 1.11
C GLY A 369 18.70 22.00 0.04
N PHE A 370 19.12 23.26 0.09
CA PHE A 370 18.77 24.25 -0.91
C PHE A 370 19.34 23.97 -2.30
N LYS A 371 20.42 23.19 -2.44
CA LYS A 371 20.95 22.74 -3.73
C LYS A 371 20.35 21.40 -4.18
N ASN A 372 19.57 20.74 -3.31
CA ASN A 372 18.98 19.45 -3.60
C ASN A 372 17.73 19.65 -4.48
N PRO A 373 17.71 19.17 -5.74
CA PRO A 373 16.60 19.39 -6.67
C PRO A 373 15.24 18.85 -6.19
N LYS A 374 15.23 17.93 -5.22
CA LYS A 374 14.00 17.41 -4.63
C LYS A 374 13.29 18.41 -3.71
N ILE A 375 14.03 19.32 -3.09
CA ILE A 375 13.53 20.24 -2.05
C ILE A 375 13.98 21.69 -2.23
N ASP A 376 14.69 22.01 -3.32
CA ASP A 376 15.19 23.35 -3.63
C ASP A 376 14.07 24.40 -3.74
N TRP A 377 12.89 23.94 -4.15
CA TRP A 377 11.67 24.74 -4.22
C TRP A 377 11.17 25.27 -2.89
N LEU A 378 11.64 24.74 -1.76
CA LEU A 378 11.37 25.35 -0.46
C LEU A 378 11.98 26.75 -0.35
N ARG A 379 12.99 27.10 -1.17
CA ARG A 379 13.49 28.48 -1.28
C ARG A 379 12.38 29.47 -1.64
N ASP A 380 11.42 29.02 -2.44
CA ASP A 380 10.30 29.85 -2.92
C ASP A 380 9.36 30.25 -1.76
N PHE A 381 9.41 29.51 -0.64
CA PHE A 381 8.63 29.75 0.57
C PHE A 381 9.43 30.47 1.67
N VAL A 382 10.72 30.14 1.78
CA VAL A 382 11.58 30.56 2.91
C VAL A 382 12.13 31.99 2.75
N LEU A 383 12.09 32.61 1.56
CA LEU A 383 12.54 33.99 1.34
C LEU A 383 11.33 34.97 1.35
N PRO A 384 10.88 35.48 2.53
CA PRO A 384 9.49 35.96 2.66
C PRO A 384 9.34 37.50 2.68
N ALA A 385 10.40 38.31 2.54
CA ALA A 385 10.24 39.74 2.83
C ALA A 385 9.52 40.55 1.72
N SER A 386 9.60 40.17 0.44
CA SER A 386 9.02 40.95 -0.67
C SER A 386 7.98 40.22 -1.52
N ALA A 387 7.93 38.88 -1.50
CA ALA A 387 7.07 38.08 -2.38
C ALA A 387 5.61 37.96 -1.91
N ALA A 388 5.37 37.91 -0.60
CA ALA A 388 4.01 37.79 -0.05
C ALA A 388 3.14 39.04 -0.34
N ALA A 389 3.76 40.23 -0.42
CA ALA A 389 3.07 41.47 -0.77
C ALA A 389 2.80 41.62 -2.29
N ALA A 390 3.45 40.82 -3.13
CA ALA A 390 3.41 40.94 -4.59
C ALA A 390 2.66 39.81 -5.32
N GLY A 391 2.01 38.89 -4.61
CA GLY A 391 1.26 37.78 -5.23
C GLY A 391 2.15 36.79 -5.99
N THR A 392 3.38 36.56 -5.53
CA THR A 392 4.43 35.83 -6.28
C THR A 392 4.57 34.34 -5.94
N VAL A 393 3.70 33.77 -5.09
CA VAL A 393 3.72 32.31 -4.85
C VAL A 393 3.40 31.60 -6.16
N ALA A 394 4.30 30.72 -6.61
CA ALA A 394 4.08 29.99 -7.85
C ALA A 394 2.77 29.19 -7.77
N PRO A 395 1.91 29.25 -8.80
CA PRO A 395 0.60 28.59 -8.77
C PRO A 395 0.65 27.08 -8.51
N ILE A 396 1.81 26.47 -8.71
CA ILE A 396 2.04 25.04 -8.50
C ILE A 396 1.96 24.61 -7.02
N TYR A 397 2.05 25.56 -6.10
CA TYR A 397 1.96 25.31 -4.66
C TYR A 397 0.56 25.54 -4.09
N LEU A 398 -0.38 25.97 -4.93
CA LEU A 398 -1.70 26.35 -4.49
C LEU A 398 -2.62 25.13 -4.29
N PRO A 399 -3.51 25.13 -3.28
CA PRO A 399 -4.44 24.03 -3.03
C PRO A 399 -5.35 23.75 -4.24
N GLN A 400 -5.64 24.78 -5.04
CA GLN A 400 -6.45 24.67 -6.25
C GLN A 400 -5.86 23.68 -7.25
N LEU A 401 -4.53 23.57 -7.35
CA LEU A 401 -3.88 22.60 -8.23
C LEU A 401 -4.24 21.17 -7.83
N PHE A 402 -4.02 20.84 -6.56
CA PHE A 402 -4.23 19.51 -6.03
C PHE A 402 -5.71 19.13 -6.02
N GLY A 403 -6.60 20.09 -5.73
CA GLY A 403 -8.04 19.91 -5.86
C GLY A 403 -8.48 19.65 -7.30
N ALA A 404 -7.92 20.38 -8.28
CA ALA A 404 -8.20 20.18 -9.69
C ALA A 404 -7.71 18.83 -10.21
N ILE A 405 -6.46 18.44 -9.88
CA ILE A 405 -5.92 17.12 -10.21
C ILE A 405 -6.76 16.04 -9.54
N GLY A 406 -7.04 16.15 -8.23
CA GLY A 406 -7.78 15.13 -7.50
C GLY A 406 -9.19 14.91 -8.04
N SER A 407 -9.96 15.99 -8.27
CA SER A 407 -11.32 15.90 -8.81
C SER A 407 -11.36 15.43 -10.26
N GLY A 408 -10.53 16.02 -11.13
CA GLY A 408 -10.48 15.65 -12.54
C GLY A 408 -9.92 14.25 -12.77
N ALA A 409 -8.88 13.86 -12.03
CA ALA A 409 -8.36 12.48 -12.07
C ALA A 409 -9.42 11.48 -11.59
N SER A 410 -10.12 11.76 -10.47
CA SER A 410 -11.16 10.85 -9.97
C SER A 410 -12.27 10.61 -10.98
N TYR A 411 -12.69 11.67 -11.70
CA TYR A 411 -13.70 11.55 -12.75
C TYR A 411 -13.16 10.80 -13.98
N LEU A 412 -11.99 11.18 -14.49
CA LEU A 412 -11.45 10.66 -15.74
C LEU A 412 -10.89 9.24 -15.60
N LEU A 413 -10.17 8.95 -14.52
CA LEU A 413 -9.45 7.69 -14.32
C LEU A 413 -10.24 6.66 -13.52
N GLY A 414 -11.39 7.05 -12.98
CA GLY A 414 -12.32 6.16 -12.30
C GLY A 414 -11.98 5.87 -10.84
N PRO A 415 -12.79 5.04 -10.16
CA PRO A 415 -12.68 4.79 -8.73
C PRO A 415 -11.40 4.03 -8.34
N ASP A 416 -10.80 3.29 -9.28
CA ASP A 416 -9.60 2.48 -9.05
C ASP A 416 -8.36 3.32 -8.66
N ILE A 417 -8.37 4.63 -8.90
CA ILE A 417 -7.29 5.54 -8.48
C ILE A 417 -7.58 6.32 -7.19
N LYS A 418 -8.64 5.99 -6.44
CA LYS A 418 -9.06 6.74 -5.25
C LYS A 418 -7.95 6.86 -4.21
N GLU A 419 -7.20 5.78 -3.97
CA GLU A 419 -6.07 5.78 -3.03
C GLU A 419 -4.96 6.72 -3.50
N LEU A 420 -4.72 6.78 -4.81
CA LEU A 420 -3.73 7.67 -5.40
C LEU A 420 -4.13 9.14 -5.24
N VAL A 421 -5.41 9.47 -5.43
CA VAL A 421 -5.94 10.82 -5.19
C VAL A 421 -5.87 11.20 -3.71
N ALA A 422 -6.18 10.26 -2.81
CA ALA A 422 -6.05 10.46 -1.37
C ALA A 422 -4.58 10.70 -0.99
N ALA A 423 -3.65 9.92 -1.54
CA ALA A 423 -2.22 10.10 -1.32
C ALA A 423 -1.72 11.46 -1.83
N LEU A 424 -2.18 11.91 -2.99
CA LEU A 424 -1.85 13.23 -3.52
C LEU A 424 -2.35 14.36 -2.60
N SER A 425 -3.58 14.22 -2.11
CA SER A 425 -4.18 15.18 -1.16
C SER A 425 -3.41 15.21 0.16
N GLN A 426 -2.96 14.04 0.63
CA GLN A 426 -2.15 13.92 1.84
C GLN A 426 -0.77 14.58 1.68
N CYS A 427 -0.07 14.34 0.57
CA CYS A 427 1.20 15.02 0.26
C CYS A 427 1.04 16.55 0.24
N TYR A 428 -0.10 17.06 -0.26
CA TYR A 428 -0.37 18.49 -0.17
C TYR A 428 -0.51 18.96 1.29
N ALA A 429 -1.32 18.26 2.08
CA ALA A 429 -1.62 18.63 3.46
C ALA A 429 -0.38 18.59 4.37
N ASP A 430 0.48 17.59 4.20
CA ASP A 430 1.63 17.35 5.08
C ASP A 430 2.85 18.18 4.71
N PHE A 431 3.02 18.52 3.43
CA PHE A 431 4.32 18.94 2.92
C PHE A 431 4.31 20.16 1.98
N VAL A 432 3.35 20.25 1.06
CA VAL A 432 3.32 21.37 0.08
C VAL A 432 2.65 22.61 0.64
N ARG A 433 1.77 22.44 1.64
CA ARG A 433 0.99 23.52 2.23
C ARG A 433 1.92 24.59 2.85
N PRO A 434 1.82 25.87 2.43
CA PRO A 434 2.72 26.94 2.90
C PRO A 434 2.76 27.07 4.42
N GLU A 435 1.62 26.87 5.10
CA GLU A 435 1.54 27.00 6.56
C GLU A 435 2.22 25.86 7.32
N VAL A 436 2.54 24.76 6.63
CA VAL A 436 3.18 23.56 7.21
C VAL A 436 4.68 23.55 6.97
N VAL A 437 5.19 24.40 6.06
CA VAL A 437 6.63 24.65 5.92
C VAL A 437 7.10 25.38 7.18
N PRO A 438 7.78 24.70 8.14
CA PRO A 438 8.17 25.30 9.40
C PRO A 438 9.24 26.36 9.16
N ASP A 439 9.47 27.22 10.15
CA ASP A 439 10.56 28.21 10.24
C ASP A 439 11.94 27.55 10.02
N LEU A 440 12.26 27.17 8.78
CA LEU A 440 13.60 26.77 8.39
C LEU A 440 14.45 28.02 8.57
N PRO A 441 15.43 27.97 9.49
CA PRO A 441 16.25 29.13 9.78
C PRO A 441 16.95 29.57 8.50
N LEU A 442 16.76 30.83 8.12
CA LEU A 442 17.44 31.42 6.98
C LEU A 442 18.96 31.29 7.18
N PRO A 443 19.73 30.91 6.13
CA PRO A 443 21.17 30.88 6.24
C PRO A 443 21.66 32.30 6.50
N ALA A 444 22.58 32.46 7.46
CA ALA A 444 23.08 33.76 7.91
C ALA A 444 23.76 34.59 6.79
N THR A 445 24.02 33.97 5.64
CA THR A 445 24.72 34.55 4.49
C THR A 445 23.79 34.99 3.35
N VAL A 446 22.46 34.98 3.51
CA VAL A 446 21.61 35.68 2.53
C VAL A 446 21.96 37.17 2.61
N PRO A 447 22.58 37.78 1.59
CA PRO A 447 23.02 39.16 1.67
C PRO A 447 21.82 40.05 1.98
N ALA A 448 21.99 41.05 2.85
CA ALA A 448 20.99 42.08 3.18
C ALA A 448 20.52 42.94 1.97
N ALA A 449 20.84 42.53 0.74
CA ALA A 449 20.50 43.19 -0.50
C ALA A 449 19.03 42.98 -0.95
N VAL A 450 18.17 42.38 -0.10
CA VAL A 450 16.73 42.17 -0.37
C VAL A 450 15.84 43.09 0.47
N GLU A 451 16.41 43.92 1.37
CA GLU A 451 15.66 44.92 2.15
C GLU A 451 15.65 46.35 1.53
N ALA A 452 16.02 46.50 0.25
CA ALA A 452 15.99 47.77 -0.46
C ALA A 452 14.90 47.82 -1.54
#